data_AF-A0A9P1C2F0-F1
#
_entry.id   AF-A0A9P1C2F0-F1
#
_cell.length_a   1.000
_cell.length_b   1.000
_cell.length_c   1.000
_cell.angle_alpha   90.00
_cell.angle_beta   90.00
_cell.angle_gamma   90.00
#
_symmetry.space_group_name_H-M   'P 1'
#
loop_
_entity.id
_entity.type
_entity.pdbx_description
1 polymer ?
#
loop_
_entity_poly.entity_id
_entity_poly.type
_entity_poly.pdbx_seq_one_letter_code
_entity_poly.pdbx_strand_id
1 'polypeptide(L)'
;METHKQLAATSNIAYPMDVPGFLNDSPWFQLLQQREKEAICFAEAFNKDRPDEQLIEFVDISQTVTRMAHSTRDSKVIPTVLPSAKLWCMSQHRWVLGSEMLRFQGLHVEEFDTAVEESESLLSDLAGNAFSAPCISAAILAVLGSVRYASDSEDEEMLTINSAFKAVGLLNRMAD
;
A
#
# COMPACT_ATOMS: atom_id res chain seq x y z
N MET A 1 -21.18 -8.07 10.54
CA MET A 1 -22.08 -6.89 10.43
C MET A 1 -22.06 -6.06 11.72
N GLU A 2 -22.10 -6.70 12.90
CA GLU A 2 -21.95 -6.03 14.22
C GLU A 2 -20.69 -5.17 14.35
N THR A 3 -19.56 -5.65 13.81
CA THR A 3 -18.25 -5.01 13.95
C THR A 3 -18.12 -3.68 13.21
N HIS A 4 -18.79 -3.49 12.07
CA HIS A 4 -18.75 -2.20 11.33
C HIS A 4 -19.53 -1.12 12.09
N LYS A 5 -20.65 -1.49 12.70
CA LYS A 5 -21.45 -0.60 13.55
C LYS A 5 -20.67 -0.17 14.80
N GLN A 6 -19.96 -1.11 15.42
CA GLN A 6 -19.10 -0.84 16.57
C GLN A 6 -17.95 0.11 16.21
N LEU A 7 -17.30 -0.09 15.06
CA LEU A 7 -16.27 0.82 14.58
C LEU A 7 -16.84 2.22 14.32
N ALA A 8 -17.95 2.32 13.59
CA ALA A 8 -18.61 3.61 13.34
C ALA A 8 -18.95 4.32 14.66
N ALA A 9 -19.54 3.61 15.62
CA ALA A 9 -19.85 4.16 16.95
C ALA A 9 -18.59 4.63 17.70
N THR A 10 -17.51 3.84 17.68
CA THR A 10 -16.23 4.21 18.32
C THR A 10 -15.59 5.42 17.64
N SER A 11 -15.79 5.55 16.33
CA SER A 11 -15.38 6.69 15.52
C SER A 11 -16.42 7.81 15.49
N ASN A 12 -17.44 7.82 16.37
CA ASN A 12 -18.49 8.85 16.43
C ASN A 12 -19.15 9.15 15.05
N ILE A 13 -19.28 8.12 14.20
CA ILE A 13 -19.92 8.17 12.88
C ILE A 13 -21.28 7.48 12.97
N ALA A 14 -22.32 8.13 12.42
CA ALA A 14 -23.66 7.56 12.36
C ALA A 14 -23.72 6.32 11.46
N TYR A 15 -24.52 5.32 11.85
CA TYR A 15 -24.78 4.12 11.06
C TYR A 15 -26.29 3.92 10.84
N PRO A 16 -26.76 3.60 9.62
CA PRO A 16 -25.98 3.44 8.39
C PRO A 16 -25.34 4.77 7.95
N MET A 17 -24.17 4.69 7.30
CA MET A 17 -23.45 5.86 6.83
C MET A 17 -24.18 6.45 5.63
N ASP A 18 -24.35 7.77 5.62
CA ASP A 18 -24.93 8.48 4.49
C ASP A 18 -23.95 8.47 3.31
N VAL A 19 -24.50 8.32 2.10
CA VAL A 19 -23.71 8.45 0.87
C VAL A 19 -23.48 9.94 0.62
N PRO A 20 -22.22 10.40 0.50
CA PRO A 20 -21.92 11.78 0.16
C PRO A 20 -22.62 12.22 -1.13
N GLY A 21 -23.13 13.45 -1.16
CA GLY A 21 -23.94 13.95 -2.27
C GLY A 21 -23.28 13.83 -3.64
N PHE A 22 -21.95 14.03 -3.71
CA PHE A 22 -21.18 13.91 -4.95
C PHE A 22 -21.01 12.46 -5.45
N LEU A 23 -21.30 11.46 -4.62
CA LEU A 23 -21.23 10.03 -4.97
C LEU A 23 -22.60 9.44 -5.33
N ASN A 24 -23.71 10.08 -4.95
CA ASN A 24 -25.06 9.56 -5.18
C ASN A 24 -25.32 9.27 -6.67
N ASP A 25 -24.99 10.22 -7.53
CA ASP A 25 -25.25 10.10 -8.98
C ASP A 25 -24.04 9.56 -9.77
N SER A 26 -22.97 9.16 -9.07
CA SER A 26 -21.74 8.70 -9.70
C SER A 26 -21.91 7.30 -10.31
N PRO A 27 -21.79 7.13 -11.64
CA PRO A 27 -21.98 5.81 -12.27
C PRO A 27 -20.99 4.77 -11.77
N TRP A 28 -19.73 5.16 -11.55
CA TRP A 28 -18.69 4.23 -11.07
C TRP A 28 -18.95 3.80 -9.62
N PHE A 29 -19.43 4.72 -8.77
CA PHE A 29 -19.73 4.41 -7.38
C PHE A 29 -20.86 3.39 -7.29
N GLN A 30 -21.86 3.51 -8.17
CA GLN A 30 -22.98 2.56 -8.20
C GLN A 30 -22.57 1.12 -8.54
N LEU A 31 -21.49 0.96 -9.32
CA LEU A 31 -20.93 -0.35 -9.68
C LEU A 31 -20.17 -1.04 -8.54
N LEU A 32 -19.81 -0.32 -7.48
CA LEU A 32 -19.10 -0.88 -6.35
C LEU A 32 -19.96 -1.86 -5.56
N GLN A 33 -19.30 -2.85 -4.95
CA GLN A 33 -19.91 -3.71 -3.96
C GLN A 33 -20.26 -2.92 -2.70
N GLN A 34 -21.25 -3.39 -1.95
CA GLN A 34 -21.70 -2.72 -0.72
C GLN A 34 -20.56 -2.43 0.27
N ARG A 35 -19.58 -3.35 0.39
CA ARG A 35 -18.44 -3.19 1.30
C ARG A 35 -17.48 -2.07 0.86
N GLU A 36 -17.25 -1.95 -0.44
CA GLU A 36 -16.42 -0.92 -1.04
C GLU A 36 -17.08 0.46 -0.88
N LYS A 37 -18.40 0.53 -1.08
CA LYS A 37 -19.21 1.74 -0.79
C LYS A 37 -19.09 2.15 0.67
N GLU A 38 -19.25 1.19 1.59
CA GLU A 38 -19.11 1.44 3.04
C GLU A 38 -17.74 1.98 3.42
N ALA A 39 -16.66 1.47 2.82
CA ALA A 39 -15.29 1.94 3.07
C ALA A 39 -15.10 3.42 2.68
N ILE A 40 -15.57 3.81 1.49
CA ILE A 40 -15.49 5.19 1.03
C ILE A 40 -16.36 6.09 1.92
N CYS A 41 -17.62 5.72 2.16
CA CYS A 41 -18.51 6.52 3.01
C CYS A 41 -17.97 6.68 4.43
N PHE A 42 -17.33 5.65 4.99
CA PHE A 42 -16.67 5.74 6.29
C PHE A 42 -15.54 6.76 6.28
N ALA A 43 -14.64 6.69 5.29
CA ALA A 43 -13.51 7.60 5.20
C ALA A 43 -13.96 9.06 4.97
N GLU A 44 -15.00 9.27 4.17
CA GLU A 44 -15.62 10.59 3.94
C GLU A 44 -16.26 11.14 5.22
N ALA A 45 -17.05 10.32 5.93
CA ALA A 45 -17.66 10.72 7.20
C ALA A 45 -16.58 11.03 8.27
N PHE A 46 -15.55 10.18 8.36
CA PHE A 46 -14.42 10.39 9.25
C PHE A 46 -13.76 11.75 9.01
N ASN A 47 -13.44 12.05 7.74
CA ASN A 47 -12.76 13.29 7.37
C ASN A 47 -13.64 14.53 7.55
N LYS A 48 -14.95 14.42 7.25
CA LYS A 48 -15.90 15.53 7.36
C LYS A 48 -16.07 16.02 8.81
N ASP A 49 -16.18 15.10 9.75
CA ASP A 49 -16.48 15.42 11.14
C ASP A 49 -15.21 15.80 11.94
N ARG A 50 -14.02 15.70 11.31
CA ARG A 50 -12.72 15.86 11.96
C ARG A 50 -11.72 16.69 11.13
N PRO A 51 -12.06 17.91 10.72
CA PRO A 51 -11.18 18.73 9.88
C PRO A 51 -9.83 19.07 10.55
N ASP A 52 -9.78 19.04 11.88
CA ASP A 52 -8.59 19.35 12.68
C ASP A 52 -7.78 18.10 13.10
N GLU A 53 -8.22 16.89 12.70
CA GLU A 53 -7.49 15.64 12.96
C GLU A 53 -6.71 15.16 11.73
N GLN A 54 -5.95 14.08 11.90
CA GLN A 54 -5.22 13.44 10.80
C GLN A 54 -6.20 12.79 9.80
N LEU A 55 -6.55 13.54 8.76
CA LEU A 55 -7.48 13.11 7.72
C LEU A 55 -6.95 11.87 6.98
N ILE A 56 -7.82 10.89 6.77
CA ILE A 56 -7.56 9.73 5.91
C ILE A 56 -7.31 10.22 4.49
N GLU A 57 -6.22 9.75 3.87
CA GLU A 57 -5.81 10.15 2.53
C GLU A 57 -5.86 9.00 1.53
N PHE A 58 -5.31 7.85 1.89
CA PHE A 58 -5.35 6.65 1.07
C PHE A 58 -6.04 5.53 1.81
N VAL A 59 -6.84 4.76 1.09
CA VAL A 59 -7.64 3.69 1.68
C VAL A 59 -7.79 2.50 0.75
N ASP A 60 -7.51 1.29 1.25
CA ASP A 60 -7.75 0.06 0.51
C ASP A 60 -9.19 -0.43 0.69
N ILE A 61 -10.04 -0.13 -0.29
CA ILE A 61 -11.46 -0.44 -0.20
C ILE A 61 -11.79 -1.89 -0.56
N SER A 62 -10.79 -2.69 -0.97
CA SER A 62 -10.97 -4.13 -1.19
C SER A 62 -11.26 -4.87 0.13
N GLN A 63 -10.89 -4.27 1.26
CA GLN A 63 -11.06 -4.83 2.59
C GLN A 63 -12.33 -4.31 3.27
N THR A 64 -12.78 -5.03 4.30
CA THR A 64 -13.83 -4.52 5.20
C THR A 64 -13.31 -3.32 5.99
N VAL A 65 -14.18 -2.34 6.29
CA VAL A 65 -13.84 -1.11 7.05
C VAL A 65 -13.00 -1.39 8.32
N THR A 66 -13.29 -2.49 9.02
CA THR A 66 -12.55 -2.91 10.24
C THR A 66 -11.13 -3.42 10.03
N ARG A 67 -10.76 -3.75 8.79
CA ARG A 67 -9.43 -4.25 8.39
C ARG A 67 -8.80 -3.39 7.29
N MET A 68 -9.45 -2.28 7.00
CA MET A 68 -9.11 -1.41 5.90
C MET A 68 -7.79 -0.71 6.22
N ALA A 69 -6.76 -1.09 5.46
CA ALA A 69 -5.49 -0.39 5.52
C ALA A 69 -5.73 1.04 5.01
N HIS A 70 -5.28 2.02 5.79
CA HIS A 70 -5.40 3.42 5.44
C HIS A 70 -4.16 4.17 5.91
N SER A 71 -3.91 5.31 5.27
CA SER A 71 -2.93 6.28 5.75
C SER A 71 -3.57 7.65 5.89
N THR A 72 -2.94 8.49 6.69
CA THR A 72 -3.40 9.86 6.91
C THR A 72 -2.50 10.85 6.17
N ARG A 73 -3.01 12.05 5.86
CA ARG A 73 -2.24 13.12 5.20
C ARG A 73 -0.93 13.45 5.93
N ASP A 74 -0.99 13.43 7.26
CA ASP A 74 0.16 13.78 8.10
C ASP A 74 1.16 12.65 8.27
N SER A 75 0.70 11.40 8.10
CA SER A 75 1.57 10.23 8.25
C SER A 75 2.69 10.20 7.21
N LYS A 76 2.49 10.85 6.05
CA LYS A 76 3.40 10.83 4.89
C LYS A 76 3.79 9.40 4.47
N VAL A 77 2.98 8.42 4.85
CA VAL A 77 3.10 7.03 4.42
C VAL A 77 1.86 6.67 3.62
N ILE A 78 1.98 5.59 2.86
CA ILE A 78 0.91 5.03 2.04
C ILE A 78 0.77 3.56 2.43
N PRO A 79 -0.45 2.98 2.45
CA PRO A 79 -0.60 1.56 2.69
C PRO A 79 0.25 0.75 1.71
N THR A 80 0.83 -0.34 2.18
CA THR A 80 1.50 -1.30 1.30
C THR A 80 0.50 -1.77 0.24
N VAL A 81 0.90 -1.69 -1.02
CA VAL A 81 0.10 -2.20 -2.13
C VAL A 81 0.12 -3.71 -2.07
N LEU A 82 -1.05 -4.33 -1.86
CA LEU A 82 -1.22 -5.78 -1.82
C LEU A 82 -1.75 -6.30 -3.16
N PRO A 83 -1.64 -7.62 -3.44
CA PRO A 83 -2.28 -8.22 -4.59
C PRO A 83 -3.78 -7.91 -4.61
N SER A 84 -4.30 -7.47 -5.76
CA SER A 84 -5.70 -7.08 -5.96
C SER A 84 -6.19 -5.92 -5.06
N ALA A 85 -5.28 -5.12 -4.49
CA ALA A 85 -5.65 -3.94 -3.72
C ALA A 85 -6.46 -2.95 -4.56
N LYS A 86 -7.43 -2.30 -3.93
CA LYS A 86 -8.26 -1.26 -4.56
C LYS A 86 -8.07 0.04 -3.79
N LEU A 87 -6.99 0.75 -4.10
CA LEU A 87 -6.61 1.96 -3.40
C LEU A 87 -7.40 3.17 -3.91
N TRP A 88 -8.06 3.87 -2.99
CA TRP A 88 -8.78 5.10 -3.23
C TRP A 88 -8.04 6.28 -2.61
N CYS A 89 -7.93 7.37 -3.37
CA CYS A 89 -7.33 8.63 -2.90
C CYS A 89 -8.45 9.62 -2.54
N MET A 90 -8.51 9.99 -1.26
CA MET A 90 -9.57 10.85 -0.71
C MET A 90 -9.48 12.27 -1.26
N SER A 91 -8.29 12.86 -1.36
CA SER A 91 -8.15 14.24 -1.84
C SER A 91 -8.50 14.42 -3.32
N GLN A 92 -8.28 13.40 -4.15
CA GLN A 92 -8.52 13.45 -5.58
C GLN A 92 -9.86 12.80 -5.99
N HIS A 93 -10.55 12.16 -5.05
CA HIS A 93 -11.79 11.41 -5.28
C HIS A 93 -11.71 10.48 -6.50
N ARG A 94 -10.62 9.71 -6.59
CA ARG A 94 -10.40 8.71 -7.64
C ARG A 94 -9.60 7.52 -7.14
N TRP A 95 -9.61 6.47 -7.96
CA TRP A 95 -8.70 5.35 -7.85
C TRP A 95 -7.26 5.80 -8.03
N VAL A 96 -6.36 5.21 -7.22
CA VAL A 96 -4.93 5.26 -7.48
C VAL A 96 -4.66 4.43 -8.74
N LEU A 97 -3.87 4.99 -9.65
CA LEU A 97 -3.47 4.33 -10.90
C LEU A 97 -2.43 3.24 -10.63
N GLY A 98 -2.33 2.24 -11.51
CA GLY A 98 -1.30 1.21 -11.40
C GLY A 98 0.12 1.77 -11.47
N SER A 99 0.33 2.77 -12.32
CA SER A 99 1.58 3.54 -12.39
C SER A 99 1.91 4.26 -11.08
N GLU A 100 0.92 4.77 -10.36
CA GLU A 100 1.09 5.37 -9.03
C GLU A 100 1.35 4.30 -7.95
N MET A 101 0.68 3.16 -8.04
CA MET A 101 0.87 2.02 -7.13
C MET A 101 2.29 1.45 -7.22
N LEU A 102 2.88 1.39 -8.42
CA LEU A 102 4.30 1.03 -8.59
C LEU A 102 5.23 2.01 -7.88
N ARG A 103 4.97 3.32 -8.02
CA ARG A 103 5.73 4.36 -7.32
C ARG A 103 5.58 4.25 -5.80
N PHE A 104 4.41 3.84 -5.30
CA PHE A 104 4.21 3.60 -3.88
C PHE A 104 5.05 2.42 -3.36
N GLN A 105 5.32 1.44 -4.21
CA GLN A 105 6.28 0.36 -3.92
C GLN A 105 7.74 0.80 -4.08
N GLY A 106 8.01 2.05 -4.47
CA GLY A 106 9.36 2.58 -4.69
C GLY A 106 9.96 2.15 -6.03
N LEU A 107 9.13 1.75 -7.00
CA LEU A 107 9.54 1.40 -8.36
C LEU A 107 9.24 2.57 -9.31
N HIS A 108 10.23 2.99 -10.10
CA HIS A 108 10.01 4.05 -11.08
C HIS A 108 9.48 3.46 -12.38
N VAL A 109 8.34 3.98 -12.85
CA VAL A 109 7.74 3.53 -14.12
C VAL A 109 8.67 3.83 -15.32
N GLU A 110 9.51 4.85 -15.20
CA GLU A 110 10.51 5.24 -16.22
C GLU A 110 11.62 4.19 -16.40
N GLU A 111 11.77 3.24 -15.47
CA GLU A 111 12.74 2.14 -15.57
C GLU A 111 12.21 0.97 -16.44
N PHE A 112 10.93 0.96 -16.80
CA PHE A 112 10.40 0.00 -17.77
C PHE A 112 10.72 0.49 -19.19
N ASP A 113 11.81 -0.01 -19.75
CA ASP A 113 12.19 0.20 -21.15
C ASP A 113 11.27 -0.63 -22.07
N THR A 114 9.98 -0.30 -22.08
CA THR A 114 8.99 -1.01 -22.90
C THR A 114 8.60 -0.12 -24.08
N ALA A 115 8.84 -0.62 -25.29
CA ALA A 115 8.37 -0.02 -26.54
C ALA A 115 6.82 0.04 -26.66
N VAL A 116 6.10 -0.34 -25.60
CA VAL A 116 4.64 -0.45 -25.49
C VAL A 116 4.22 0.21 -24.18
N GLU A 117 3.23 1.10 -24.25
CA GLU A 117 2.56 1.65 -23.07
C GLU A 117 1.81 0.51 -22.35
N GLU A 118 2.27 0.16 -21.16
CA GLU A 118 1.64 -0.88 -20.35
C GLU A 118 0.31 -0.39 -19.77
N SER A 119 -0.70 -1.27 -19.75
CA SER A 119 -2.02 -0.89 -19.23
C SER A 119 -1.99 -0.66 -17.71
N GLU A 120 -2.78 0.30 -17.22
CA GLU A 120 -2.89 0.58 -15.77
C GLU A 120 -3.33 -0.63 -14.95
N SER A 121 -4.12 -1.54 -15.54
CA SER A 121 -4.49 -2.81 -14.90
C SER A 121 -3.27 -3.69 -14.67
N LEU A 122 -2.41 -3.84 -15.68
CA LEU A 122 -1.20 -4.63 -15.58
C LEU A 122 -0.21 -4.01 -14.58
N LEU A 123 -0.03 -2.69 -14.62
CA LEU A 123 0.84 -1.99 -13.67
C LEU A 123 0.35 -2.14 -12.22
N SER A 124 -0.97 -2.12 -12.00
CA SER A 124 -1.57 -2.38 -10.69
C SER A 124 -1.30 -3.81 -10.22
N ASP A 125 -1.44 -4.80 -11.10
CA ASP A 125 -1.16 -6.20 -10.77
C ASP A 125 0.34 -6.41 -10.47
N LEU A 126 1.24 -5.77 -11.23
CA LEU A 126 2.67 -5.77 -10.94
C LEU A 126 2.97 -5.13 -9.59
N ALA A 127 2.39 -3.97 -9.28
CA ALA A 127 2.59 -3.30 -7.99
C ALA A 127 2.12 -4.14 -6.80
N GLY A 128 1.00 -4.85 -6.94
CA GLY A 128 0.47 -5.73 -5.88
C GLY A 128 1.35 -6.95 -5.62
N ASN A 129 2.05 -7.45 -6.64
CA ASN A 129 2.97 -8.60 -6.49
C ASN A 129 4.41 -8.19 -6.19
N ALA A 130 4.79 -6.94 -6.40
CA ALA A 130 6.13 -6.45 -6.11
C ALA A 130 6.41 -6.39 -4.60
N PHE A 131 7.66 -6.67 -4.22
CA PHE A 131 8.15 -6.30 -2.89
C PHE A 131 8.37 -4.78 -2.82
N SER A 132 8.08 -4.20 -1.66
CA SER A 132 8.38 -2.79 -1.41
C SER A 132 9.90 -2.55 -1.45
N ALA A 133 10.35 -1.76 -2.42
CA ALA A 133 11.75 -1.39 -2.61
C ALA A 133 12.43 -0.81 -1.34
N PRO A 134 11.81 0.08 -0.54
CA PRO A 134 12.42 0.54 0.71
C PRO A 134 12.64 -0.59 1.72
N CYS A 135 11.73 -1.58 1.81
CA CYS A 135 11.91 -2.73 2.69
C CYS A 135 13.06 -3.62 2.24
N ILE A 136 13.15 -3.91 0.93
CA ILE A 136 14.25 -4.70 0.36
C ILE A 136 15.59 -3.97 0.55
N SER A 137 15.63 -2.65 0.30
CA SER A 137 16.82 -1.83 0.50
C SER A 137 17.30 -1.84 1.95
N ALA A 138 16.37 -1.71 2.91
CA ALA A 138 16.71 -1.78 4.33
C ALA A 138 17.27 -3.15 4.72
N ALA A 139 16.71 -4.24 4.19
CA ALA A 139 17.22 -5.59 4.43
C ALA A 139 18.64 -5.77 3.86
N ILE A 140 18.90 -5.30 2.64
CA ILE A 140 20.24 -5.34 2.03
C ILE A 140 21.24 -4.53 2.86
N LEU A 141 20.89 -3.31 3.28
CA LEU A 141 21.74 -2.47 4.12
C LEU A 141 22.03 -3.10 5.48
N ALA A 142 21.04 -3.76 6.09
CA ALA A 142 21.24 -4.48 7.34
C ALA A 142 22.23 -5.65 7.18
N VAL A 143 22.13 -6.40 6.07
CA VAL A 143 23.09 -7.47 5.74
C VAL A 143 24.48 -6.88 5.55
N LEU A 144 24.63 -5.85 4.71
CA LEU A 144 25.92 -5.21 4.44
C LEU A 144 26.54 -4.61 5.72
N GLY A 145 25.73 -3.95 6.54
CA GLY A 145 26.18 -3.38 7.82
C GLY A 145 26.55 -4.43 8.87
N SER A 146 26.06 -5.67 8.74
CA SER A 146 26.46 -6.78 9.60
C SER A 146 27.80 -7.39 9.22
N VAL A 147 28.31 -7.12 8.01
CA VAL A 147 29.64 -7.54 7.58
C VAL A 147 30.67 -6.72 8.35
N ARG A 148 31.38 -7.37 9.27
CA ARG A 148 32.57 -6.77 9.91
C ARG A 148 33.69 -6.76 8.87
N TYR A 149 34.38 -5.64 8.74
CA TYR A 149 35.67 -5.61 8.05
C TYR A 149 36.74 -6.12 9.01
N ALA A 150 37.42 -7.24 8.70
CA ALA A 150 38.64 -7.58 9.40
C ALA A 150 39.71 -6.52 9.14
N SER A 151 40.27 -5.98 10.22
CA SER A 151 41.64 -5.53 10.19
C SER A 151 42.54 -6.78 10.19
N ASP A 152 43.22 -7.02 9.07
CA ASP A 152 44.37 -7.92 8.87
C ASP A 152 44.34 -9.30 9.57
N SER A 153 43.52 -10.25 9.06
CA SER A 153 43.87 -11.68 9.00
C SER A 153 42.95 -12.43 8.02
N GLU A 154 43.45 -12.78 6.83
CA GLU A 154 42.66 -12.97 5.61
C GLU A 154 41.99 -14.34 5.34
N ASP A 155 42.04 -15.35 6.22
CA ASP A 155 41.60 -16.71 5.79
C ASP A 155 40.23 -17.20 6.33
N GLU A 156 39.64 -16.59 7.37
CA GLU A 156 38.34 -17.05 7.92
C GLU A 156 37.10 -16.35 7.32
N GLU A 157 37.25 -15.17 6.68
CA GLU A 157 36.11 -14.32 6.31
C GLU A 157 35.49 -14.62 4.94
N MET A 158 36.22 -15.28 4.03
CA MET A 158 35.68 -15.63 2.71
C MET A 158 34.49 -16.61 2.80
N LEU A 159 34.41 -17.40 3.87
CA LEU A 159 33.27 -18.28 4.18
C LEU A 159 32.04 -17.48 4.64
N THR A 160 32.23 -16.44 5.46
CA THR A 160 31.15 -15.61 6.02
C THR A 160 30.50 -14.75 4.94
N ILE A 161 31.31 -14.11 4.09
CA ILE A 161 30.81 -13.31 2.95
C ILE A 161 30.04 -14.21 1.97
N ASN A 162 30.57 -15.39 1.66
CA ASN A 162 29.90 -16.34 0.76
C ASN A 162 28.59 -16.89 1.37
N SER A 163 28.51 -17.00 2.71
CA SER A 163 27.27 -17.36 3.40
C SER A 163 26.23 -16.24 3.40
N ALA A 164 26.64 -14.97 3.53
CA ALA A 164 25.76 -13.81 3.42
C ALA A 164 25.20 -13.65 1.99
N PHE A 165 26.05 -13.80 0.96
CA PHE A 165 25.60 -13.81 -0.43
C PHE A 165 24.72 -15.02 -0.78
N LYS A 166 24.95 -16.19 -0.18
CA LYS A 166 24.02 -17.33 -0.29
C LYS A 166 22.67 -17.06 0.36
N ALA A 167 22.62 -16.37 1.50
CA ALA A 167 21.37 -16.00 2.15
C ALA A 167 20.56 -15.01 1.27
N VAL A 168 21.24 -14.05 0.63
CA VAL A 168 20.62 -13.14 -0.35
C VAL A 168 20.16 -13.89 -1.61
N GLY A 169 20.97 -14.83 -2.12
CA GLY A 169 20.60 -15.66 -3.27
C GLY A 169 19.42 -16.61 -3.00
N LEU A 170 19.21 -17.02 -1.75
CA LEU A 170 18.03 -17.80 -1.33
C LEU A 170 16.75 -16.95 -1.31
N LEU A 171 16.83 -15.67 -0.94
CA LEU A 171 15.69 -14.75 -1.02
C LEU A 171 15.20 -14.57 -2.47
N ASN A 172 16.12 -14.51 -3.44
CA ASN A 172 15.76 -14.45 -4.87
C ASN A 172 15.09 -15.73 -5.39
N ARG A 173 15.34 -16.90 -4.79
CA ARG A 173 14.71 -18.17 -5.19
C ARG A 173 13.37 -18.46 -4.52
N MET A 174 12.98 -17.65 -3.53
CA MET A 174 11.66 -17.73 -2.88
C MET A 174 10.65 -16.75 -3.49
N ALA A 175 11.10 -15.91 -4.44
CA ALA A 175 10.28 -14.96 -5.20
C ALA A 175 9.84 -15.50 -6.59
N ASP A 176 10.31 -16.70 -6.96
CA ASP A 176 9.82 -17.53 -8.08
C ASP A 176 8.84 -18.59 -7.57
#